data_AF-A0A377DW36-F1
#
_entry.id   AF-A0A377DW36-F1
#
_cell.length_a   1.000
_cell.length_b   1.000
_cell.length_c   1.000
_cell.angle_alpha   90.00
_cell.angle_beta   90.00
_cell.angle_gamma   90.00
#
_symmetry.space_group_name_H-M   'P 1'
#
loop_
_entity.id
_entity.type
_entity.pdbx_description
1 polymer ?
#
loop_
_entity_poly.entity_id
_entity_poly.type
_entity_poly.pdbx_seq_one_letter_code
_entity_poly.pdbx_strand_id
1 'polypeptide(L)'
;MLASHGALDFAGGTVVHINAAIAGLVGAYLIGKRVGFGKEAFKPHNLPMVFTGTAILYIGWFGFNAGSAGTANEIAALAFVNTVVATAAAILGWIFGEWALRGKPSLLGACSGAIAGLVGVTPACGYIGVGGALIIGVVAGLAGLWGVTMLKRLLRVDDPCDVFGVHGVCGIVGCIMTGIFAASSLGGVGFAEGVTMGHQLLVQLESIAITIVWSGVVAFIGYKLADLTVGLRVPEEQEREGLDVNSHGENAYNA
;
A
#
# COMPACT_ATOMS: atom_id res chain seq x y z
N MET A 1 8.34 5.78 21.39
CA MET A 1 7.68 4.55 21.88
C MET A 1 7.95 3.36 20.95
N LEU A 2 7.52 3.37 19.69
CA LEU A 2 7.75 2.22 18.79
C LEU A 2 9.24 1.94 18.51
N ALA A 3 10.03 2.99 18.23
CA ALA A 3 11.48 2.85 18.06
C ALA A 3 12.16 2.31 19.33
N SER A 4 11.71 2.71 20.53
CA SER A 4 12.24 2.20 21.80
C SER A 4 11.81 0.76 22.09
N HIS A 5 10.73 0.26 21.48
CA HIS A 5 10.33 -1.15 21.56
C HIS A 5 11.08 -2.04 20.55
N GLY A 6 11.84 -1.44 19.62
CA GLY A 6 12.61 -2.17 18.60
C GLY A 6 11.82 -2.45 17.31
N ALA A 7 10.76 -1.69 17.01
CA ALA A 7 10.03 -1.85 15.77
C ALA A 7 10.91 -1.50 14.56
N LEU A 8 10.93 -2.37 13.56
CA LEU A 8 11.64 -2.21 12.30
C LEU A 8 10.68 -1.67 11.24
N ASP A 9 11.02 -0.49 10.72
CA ASP A 9 10.31 0.12 9.61
C ASP A 9 11.28 1.00 8.81
N PHE A 10 11.91 0.42 7.78
CA PHE A 10 13.05 1.04 7.11
C PHE A 10 12.68 2.34 6.37
N ALA A 11 11.62 2.30 5.56
CA ALA A 11 11.21 3.42 4.72
C ALA A 11 9.73 3.81 4.89
N GLY A 12 8.98 3.24 5.85
CA GLY A 12 7.63 3.71 6.21
C GLY A 12 6.47 2.78 5.82
N GLY A 13 6.59 1.48 6.04
CA GLY A 13 5.48 0.54 5.97
C GLY A 13 4.34 0.89 6.92
N THR A 14 4.65 1.24 8.17
CA THR A 14 3.66 1.72 9.14
C THR A 14 3.35 3.20 8.93
N VAL A 15 4.39 4.04 8.86
CA VAL A 15 4.27 5.50 8.87
C VAL A 15 3.56 6.06 7.63
N VAL A 16 3.78 5.44 6.48
CA VAL A 16 3.20 5.88 5.20
C VAL A 16 2.06 4.95 4.78
N HIS A 17 2.33 3.66 4.57
CA HIS A 17 1.37 2.79 3.89
C HIS A 17 0.18 2.39 4.75
N ILE A 18 0.42 1.78 5.92
CA ILE A 18 -0.68 1.37 6.81
C ILE A 18 -1.42 2.61 7.31
N ASN A 19 -0.70 3.65 7.71
CA ASN A 19 -1.29 4.91 8.15
C ASN A 19 -2.20 5.53 7.08
N ALA A 20 -1.71 5.79 5.87
CA ALA A 20 -2.53 6.39 4.82
C ALA A 20 -3.70 5.48 4.40
N ALA A 21 -3.49 4.17 4.38
CA ALA A 21 -4.54 3.19 4.06
C ALA A 21 -5.68 3.18 5.08
N ILE A 22 -5.37 3.25 6.37
CA ILE A 22 -6.38 3.29 7.43
C ILE A 22 -7.11 4.63 7.42
N ALA A 23 -6.38 5.74 7.27
CA ALA A 23 -7.01 7.04 7.11
C ALA A 23 -7.95 7.08 5.90
N GLY A 24 -7.51 6.57 4.74
CA GLY A 24 -8.32 6.45 3.54
C GLY A 24 -9.54 5.55 3.72
N LEU A 25 -9.40 4.43 4.44
CA LEU A 25 -10.51 3.52 4.75
C LEU A 25 -11.57 4.22 5.63
N VAL A 26 -11.15 4.93 6.67
CA VAL A 26 -12.05 5.73 7.52
C VAL A 26 -12.75 6.82 6.71
N GLY A 27 -11.99 7.54 5.86
CA GLY A 27 -12.54 8.54 4.96
C GLY A 27 -13.59 7.97 4.01
N ALA A 28 -13.34 6.81 3.41
CA ALA A 28 -14.28 6.14 2.52
C ALA A 28 -15.60 5.77 3.23
N TYR A 29 -15.56 5.37 4.51
CA TYR A 29 -16.77 5.14 5.29
C TYR A 29 -17.53 6.42 5.64
N LEU A 30 -16.81 7.51 5.96
CA LEU A 30 -17.43 8.77 6.38
C LEU A 30 -18.00 9.57 5.21
N ILE A 31 -17.30 9.63 4.07
CA ILE A 31 -17.79 10.23 2.82
C ILE A 31 -18.95 9.40 2.24
N GLY A 32 -18.90 8.08 2.46
CA GLY A 32 -19.88 7.14 1.94
C GLY A 32 -19.63 6.75 0.48
N LYS A 33 -20.49 5.86 -0.02
CA LYS A 33 -20.31 5.20 -1.33
C LYS A 33 -20.70 6.11 -2.47
N ARG A 34 -19.95 6.09 -3.57
CA ARG A 34 -20.29 6.81 -4.81
C ARG A 34 -21.64 6.34 -5.36
N VAL A 35 -22.30 7.25 -6.06
CA VAL A 35 -23.54 6.97 -6.80
C VAL A 35 -23.25 5.85 -7.80
N GLY A 36 -24.08 4.81 -7.78
CA GLY A 36 -23.88 3.63 -8.65
C GLY A 36 -22.96 2.55 -8.07
N PHE A 37 -22.34 2.73 -6.90
CA PHE A 37 -21.51 1.68 -6.29
C PHE A 37 -22.31 0.38 -6.06
N GLY A 38 -21.79 -0.73 -6.61
CA GLY A 38 -22.43 -2.04 -6.56
C GLY A 38 -23.59 -2.22 -7.56
N LYS A 39 -23.94 -1.18 -8.31
CA LYS A 39 -24.94 -1.21 -9.39
C LYS A 39 -24.29 -1.09 -10.77
N GLU A 40 -23.21 -0.31 -10.86
CA GLU A 40 -22.48 -0.01 -12.08
C GLU A 40 -21.01 -0.41 -11.96
N ALA A 41 -20.39 -0.76 -13.08
CA ALA A 41 -18.97 -1.11 -13.13
C ALA A 41 -18.13 0.16 -13.32
N PHE A 42 -17.42 0.60 -12.28
CA PHE A 42 -16.42 1.65 -12.40
C PHE A 42 -15.17 1.12 -13.10
N LYS A 43 -14.89 1.66 -14.29
CA LYS A 43 -13.70 1.31 -15.08
C LYS A 43 -12.67 2.45 -15.01
N PRO A 44 -11.36 2.15 -15.04
CA PRO A 44 -10.35 3.19 -15.18
C PRO A 44 -10.60 4.02 -16.45
N HIS A 45 -10.52 5.34 -16.33
CA HIS A 45 -10.77 6.24 -17.45
C HIS A 45 -9.69 6.12 -18.54
N ASN A 46 -8.41 5.93 -18.14
CA ASN A 46 -7.27 5.91 -19.05
C ASN A 46 -6.15 4.99 -18.52
N LEU A 47 -6.04 3.78 -19.08
CA LEU A 47 -5.02 2.79 -18.68
C LEU A 47 -3.57 3.23 -18.98
N PRO A 48 -3.26 3.85 -20.14
CA PRO A 48 -1.95 4.47 -20.35
C PRO A 48 -1.55 5.44 -19.25
N MET A 49 -2.47 6.30 -18.77
CA MET A 49 -2.17 7.23 -17.66
C MET A 49 -1.89 6.50 -16.35
N VAL A 50 -2.61 5.42 -16.05
CA VAL A 50 -2.32 4.55 -14.89
C VAL A 50 -0.92 3.95 -14.99
N PHE A 51 -0.53 3.48 -16.17
CA PHE A 51 0.82 2.95 -16.40
C PHE A 51 1.89 4.04 -16.24
N THR A 52 1.68 5.23 -16.80
CA THR A 52 2.59 6.37 -16.63
C THR A 52 2.75 6.74 -15.15
N GLY A 53 1.66 6.83 -14.39
CA GLY A 53 1.70 7.07 -12.95
C GLY A 53 2.47 5.97 -12.21
N THR A 54 2.24 4.71 -12.56
CA THR A 54 2.97 3.57 -11.99
C THR A 54 4.48 3.64 -12.27
N ALA A 55 4.87 4.03 -13.49
CA ALA A 55 6.28 4.18 -13.86
C ALA A 55 6.96 5.31 -13.07
N ILE A 56 6.28 6.45 -12.89
CA ILE A 56 6.77 7.57 -12.06
C ILE A 56 6.93 7.10 -10.61
N LEU A 57 5.93 6.40 -10.06
CA LEU A 57 5.99 5.86 -8.70
C LEU A 57 7.15 4.87 -8.55
N TYR A 58 7.34 3.96 -9.50
CA TYR A 58 8.44 2.98 -9.47
C TYR A 58 9.81 3.66 -9.44
N ILE A 59 10.05 4.62 -10.32
CA ILE A 59 11.32 5.37 -10.37
C ILE A 59 11.51 6.17 -9.07
N GLY A 60 10.47 6.87 -8.62
CA GLY A 60 10.51 7.64 -7.37
C GLY A 60 10.76 6.76 -6.14
N TRP A 61 10.30 5.51 -6.17
CA TRP A 61 10.45 4.58 -5.04
C TRP A 61 11.91 4.18 -4.78
N PHE A 62 12.79 4.29 -5.77
CA PHE A 62 14.22 4.11 -5.53
C PHE A 62 14.76 5.15 -4.56
N GLY A 63 14.38 6.42 -4.75
CA GLY A 63 14.71 7.48 -3.80
C GLY A 63 14.01 7.28 -2.45
N PHE A 64 12.76 6.82 -2.45
CA PHE A 64 11.99 6.55 -1.23
C PHE A 64 12.65 5.48 -0.35
N ASN A 65 12.94 4.31 -0.92
CA ASN A 65 13.54 3.20 -0.17
C ASN A 65 15.05 3.38 0.01
N ALA A 66 15.84 3.49 -1.05
CA ALA A 66 17.29 3.57 -0.91
C ALA A 66 17.74 4.85 -0.19
N GLY A 67 17.02 5.97 -0.39
CA GLY A 67 17.29 7.23 0.30
C GLY A 67 17.01 7.19 1.80
N SER A 68 16.18 6.26 2.28
CA SER A 68 15.91 6.07 3.71
C SER A 68 17.13 5.52 4.48
N ALA A 69 18.17 5.05 3.78
CA ALA A 69 19.48 4.79 4.38
C ALA A 69 20.17 6.07 4.88
N GLY A 70 19.75 7.26 4.41
CA GLY A 70 20.28 8.57 4.81
C GLY A 70 21.68 8.90 4.28
N THR A 71 22.34 7.96 3.61
CA THR A 71 23.65 8.12 2.99
C THR A 71 23.85 7.11 1.85
N ALA A 72 24.81 7.38 0.97
CA ALA A 72 25.18 6.47 -0.11
C ALA A 72 26.15 5.39 0.40
N ASN A 73 25.61 4.25 0.84
CA ASN A 73 26.38 3.12 1.38
C ASN A 73 25.79 1.76 0.93
N GLU A 74 26.34 0.67 1.48
CA GLU A 74 25.89 -0.70 1.23
C GLU A 74 24.42 -0.95 1.62
N ILE A 75 23.90 -0.27 2.65
CA ILE A 75 22.49 -0.38 3.05
C ILE A 75 21.59 0.24 1.99
N ALA A 76 21.95 1.41 1.45
CA ALA A 76 21.23 2.03 0.34
C ALA A 76 21.21 1.12 -0.91
N ALA A 77 22.36 0.51 -1.23
CA ALA A 77 22.47 -0.43 -2.34
C ALA A 77 21.61 -1.69 -2.12
N LEU A 78 21.60 -2.24 -0.91
CA LEU A 78 20.76 -3.37 -0.52
C LEU A 78 19.27 -3.02 -0.65
N ALA A 79 18.85 -1.89 -0.11
CA ALA A 79 17.47 -1.39 -0.20
C ALA A 79 17.03 -1.20 -1.66
N PHE A 80 17.91 -0.68 -2.52
CA PHE A 80 17.65 -0.55 -3.95
C PHE A 80 17.40 -1.93 -4.61
N VAL A 81 18.31 -2.89 -4.41
CA VAL A 81 18.20 -4.23 -5.01
C VAL A 81 16.94 -4.94 -4.52
N ASN A 82 16.68 -4.91 -3.22
CA ASN A 82 15.48 -5.52 -2.65
C ASN A 82 14.19 -4.88 -3.18
N THR A 83 14.20 -3.56 -3.43
CA THR A 83 13.07 -2.85 -4.04
C THR A 83 12.77 -3.36 -5.45
N VAL A 84 13.80 -3.51 -6.29
CA VAL A 84 13.66 -4.04 -7.65
C VAL A 84 13.14 -5.49 -7.63
N VAL A 85 13.76 -6.33 -6.80
CA VAL A 85 13.45 -7.77 -6.75
C VAL A 85 12.04 -8.02 -6.23
N ALA A 86 11.64 -7.37 -5.13
CA ALA A 86 10.30 -7.52 -4.60
C ALA A 86 9.23 -7.01 -5.57
N THR A 87 9.49 -5.90 -6.26
CA THR A 87 8.56 -5.36 -7.27
C THR A 87 8.37 -6.35 -8.42
N ALA A 88 9.45 -6.87 -8.98
CA ALA A 88 9.36 -7.86 -10.06
C ALA A 88 8.59 -9.12 -9.63
N ALA A 89 8.88 -9.62 -8.42
CA ALA A 89 8.21 -10.79 -7.87
C ALA A 89 6.71 -10.55 -7.62
N ALA A 90 6.33 -9.36 -7.16
CA ALA A 90 4.94 -8.99 -6.92
C ALA A 90 4.15 -8.80 -8.21
N ILE A 91 4.77 -8.22 -9.26
CA ILE A 91 4.17 -8.15 -10.59
C ILE A 91 3.84 -9.56 -11.08
N LEU A 92 4.80 -10.48 -11.01
CA LEU A 92 4.60 -11.87 -11.43
C LEU A 92 3.55 -12.57 -10.55
N GLY A 93 3.64 -12.44 -9.23
CA GLY A 93 2.68 -13.02 -8.29
C GLY A 93 1.25 -12.55 -8.55
N TRP A 94 1.06 -11.25 -8.78
CA TRP A 94 -0.23 -10.69 -9.13
C TRP A 94 -0.72 -11.17 -10.49
N ILE A 95 0.11 -11.08 -11.53
CA ILE A 95 -0.25 -11.47 -12.90
C ILE A 95 -0.66 -12.94 -12.95
N PHE A 96 0.13 -13.84 -12.35
CA PHE A 96 -0.19 -15.27 -12.34
C PHE A 96 -1.41 -15.57 -11.47
N GLY A 97 -1.56 -14.92 -10.32
CA GLY A 97 -2.75 -15.06 -9.47
C GLY A 97 -4.02 -14.58 -10.19
N GLU A 98 -3.96 -13.43 -10.84
CA GLU A 98 -5.06 -12.89 -11.64
C GLU A 98 -5.39 -13.80 -12.81
N TRP A 99 -4.37 -14.27 -13.53
CA TRP A 99 -4.55 -15.17 -14.66
C TRP A 99 -5.20 -16.49 -14.22
N ALA A 100 -4.76 -17.08 -13.12
CA ALA A 100 -5.37 -18.31 -12.58
C ALA A 100 -6.84 -18.12 -12.20
N LEU A 101 -7.21 -16.97 -11.63
CA LEU A 101 -8.57 -16.70 -11.15
C LEU A 101 -9.52 -16.16 -12.23
N ARG A 102 -8.99 -15.46 -13.24
CA ARG A 102 -9.79 -14.68 -14.21
C ARG A 102 -9.51 -15.04 -15.67
N GLY A 103 -8.59 -15.96 -15.94
CA GLY A 103 -8.29 -16.50 -17.26
C GLY A 103 -7.43 -15.61 -18.16
N LYS A 104 -7.17 -14.35 -17.79
CA LYS A 104 -6.28 -13.45 -18.55
C LYS A 104 -5.52 -12.50 -17.62
N PRO A 105 -4.23 -12.22 -17.90
CA PRO A 105 -3.50 -11.17 -17.21
C PRO A 105 -3.92 -9.78 -17.72
N SER A 106 -3.82 -8.75 -16.87
CA SER A 106 -4.16 -7.37 -17.22
C SER A 106 -3.04 -6.37 -16.93
N LEU A 107 -3.01 -5.26 -17.69
CA LEU A 107 -2.10 -4.14 -17.45
C LEU A 107 -2.35 -3.50 -16.07
N LEU A 108 -3.62 -3.34 -15.68
CA LEU A 108 -3.99 -2.80 -14.38
C LEU A 108 -3.50 -3.72 -13.25
N GLY A 109 -3.62 -5.03 -13.43
CA GLY A 109 -3.10 -6.03 -12.49
C GLY A 109 -1.58 -5.96 -12.38
N ALA A 110 -0.86 -5.85 -13.49
CA ALA A 110 0.60 -5.65 -13.49
C ALA A 110 1.01 -4.38 -12.73
N CYS A 111 0.31 -3.25 -12.96
CA CYS A 111 0.55 -2.00 -12.26
C CYS A 111 0.28 -2.12 -10.75
N SER A 112 -0.84 -2.75 -10.38
CA SER A 112 -1.22 -2.99 -8.98
C SER A 112 -0.21 -3.91 -8.29
N GLY A 113 0.26 -4.96 -8.98
CA GLY A 113 1.32 -5.84 -8.52
C GLY A 113 2.64 -5.11 -8.28
N ALA A 114 3.01 -4.16 -9.15
CA ALA A 114 4.19 -3.33 -8.95
C ALA A 114 4.08 -2.52 -7.64
N ILE A 115 2.96 -1.82 -7.43
CA ILE A 115 2.74 -1.06 -6.19
C ILE A 115 2.68 -1.98 -4.97
N ALA A 116 2.05 -3.15 -5.07
CA ALA A 116 1.99 -4.13 -3.98
C ALA A 116 3.40 -4.57 -3.53
N GLY A 117 4.31 -4.86 -4.47
CA GLY A 117 5.69 -5.23 -4.16
C GLY A 117 6.48 -4.09 -3.54
N LEU A 118 6.35 -2.88 -4.09
CA LEU A 118 6.98 -1.67 -3.57
C LEU A 118 6.55 -1.39 -2.12
N VAL A 119 5.24 -1.42 -1.86
CA VAL A 119 4.67 -1.27 -0.51
C VAL A 119 5.14 -2.39 0.42
N GLY A 120 5.07 -3.64 -0.02
CA GLY A 120 5.38 -4.80 0.80
C GLY A 120 6.83 -4.82 1.27
N VAL A 121 7.77 -4.38 0.42
CA VAL A 121 9.19 -4.37 0.77
C VAL A 121 9.64 -3.11 1.51
N THR A 122 8.88 -2.01 1.46
CA THR A 122 9.24 -0.74 2.11
C THR A 122 9.67 -0.84 3.59
N PRO A 123 8.96 -1.56 4.49
CA PRO A 123 9.44 -1.68 5.88
C PRO A 123 10.71 -2.53 6.01
N ALA A 124 11.02 -3.35 5.01
CA ALA A 124 11.99 -4.43 5.08
C ALA A 124 13.28 -4.19 4.26
N CYS A 125 13.25 -3.30 3.27
CA CYS A 125 14.20 -3.30 2.17
C CYS A 125 15.67 -3.11 2.58
N GLY A 126 15.96 -2.39 3.67
CA GLY A 126 17.32 -2.27 4.20
C GLY A 126 17.71 -3.32 5.25
N TYR A 127 16.80 -4.22 5.63
CA TYR A 127 17.03 -5.21 6.70
C TYR A 127 17.13 -6.66 6.20
N ILE A 128 16.60 -6.95 5.02
CA ILE A 128 16.46 -8.32 4.52
C ILE A 128 17.47 -8.65 3.41
N GLY A 129 17.69 -9.94 3.17
CA GLY A 129 18.40 -10.41 1.98
C GLY A 129 17.49 -10.49 0.75
N VAL A 130 18.10 -10.64 -0.44
CA VAL A 130 17.40 -10.74 -1.74
C VAL A 130 16.36 -11.86 -1.79
N GLY A 131 16.65 -13.00 -1.16
CA GLY A 131 15.70 -14.11 -1.06
C GLY A 131 14.44 -13.75 -0.27
N GLY A 132 14.60 -12.99 0.82
CA GLY A 132 13.46 -12.46 1.59
C GLY A 132 12.65 -11.46 0.77
N ALA A 133 13.31 -10.57 0.01
CA ALA A 133 12.64 -9.61 -0.87
C ALA A 133 11.79 -10.29 -1.95
N LEU A 134 12.30 -11.36 -2.56
CA LEU A 134 11.57 -12.17 -3.53
C LEU A 134 10.28 -12.74 -2.93
N ILE A 135 10.38 -13.34 -1.73
CA ILE A 135 9.21 -13.95 -1.05
C ILE A 135 8.21 -12.88 -0.64
N ILE A 136 8.67 -11.76 -0.05
CA ILE A 136 7.82 -10.61 0.29
C ILE A 136 7.08 -10.12 -0.95
N GLY A 137 7.76 -9.97 -2.08
CA GLY A 137 7.14 -9.55 -3.33
C GLY A 137 6.01 -10.49 -3.79
N VAL A 138 6.27 -11.80 -3.87
CA VAL A 138 5.24 -12.78 -4.26
C VAL A 138 4.03 -12.72 -3.32
N VAL A 139 4.27 -12.74 -2.00
CA VAL A 139 3.21 -12.74 -1.00
C VAL A 139 2.43 -11.42 -1.06
N ALA A 140 3.11 -10.28 -1.19
CA ALA A 140 2.46 -8.97 -1.31
C ALA A 140 1.61 -8.87 -2.59
N GLY A 141 2.11 -9.36 -3.74
CA GLY A 141 1.35 -9.40 -4.99
C GLY A 141 0.06 -10.21 -4.87
N LEU A 142 0.12 -11.40 -4.26
CA LEU A 142 -1.06 -12.25 -4.02
C LEU A 142 -2.00 -11.66 -2.96
N ALA A 143 -1.46 -11.12 -1.88
CA ALA A 143 -2.23 -10.52 -0.80
C ALA A 143 -2.95 -9.24 -1.27
N GLY A 144 -2.30 -8.41 -2.07
CA GLY A 144 -2.91 -7.24 -2.71
C GLY A 144 -4.03 -7.64 -3.66
N LEU A 145 -3.82 -8.66 -4.50
CA LEU A 145 -4.87 -9.20 -5.37
C LEU A 145 -6.08 -9.68 -4.54
N TRP A 146 -5.83 -10.39 -3.44
CA TRP A 146 -6.90 -10.78 -2.52
C TRP A 146 -7.58 -9.56 -1.86
N GLY A 147 -6.80 -8.55 -1.47
CA GLY A 147 -7.27 -7.30 -0.87
C GLY A 147 -8.28 -6.57 -1.74
N VAL A 148 -7.95 -6.36 -3.01
CA VAL A 148 -8.80 -5.61 -3.94
C VAL A 148 -10.00 -6.41 -4.45
N THR A 149 -9.89 -7.75 -4.48
CA THR A 149 -10.96 -8.60 -5.04
C THR A 149 -11.92 -9.15 -4.01
N MET A 150 -11.44 -9.52 -2.82
CA MET A 150 -12.22 -10.20 -1.77
C MET A 150 -12.42 -9.30 -0.56
N LEU A 151 -11.34 -8.77 0.02
CA LEU A 151 -11.43 -8.01 1.27
C LEU A 151 -12.30 -6.76 1.11
N LYS A 152 -12.13 -6.01 0.03
CA LYS A 152 -12.98 -4.84 -0.28
C LYS A 152 -14.47 -5.18 -0.30
N ARG A 153 -14.84 -6.34 -0.85
CA ARG A 153 -16.25 -6.82 -0.87
C ARG A 153 -16.74 -7.18 0.52
N LEU A 154 -15.90 -7.81 1.34
CA LEU A 154 -16.23 -8.16 2.73
C LEU A 154 -16.44 -6.90 3.59
N LEU A 155 -15.59 -5.90 3.41
CA LEU A 155 -15.69 -4.61 4.09
C LEU A 155 -16.86 -3.76 3.58
N ARG A 156 -17.39 -4.06 2.38
CA ARG A 156 -18.48 -3.29 1.73
C ARG A 156 -18.17 -1.80 1.64
N VAL A 157 -16.89 -1.46 1.45
CA VAL A 157 -16.39 -0.09 1.36
C VAL A 157 -16.17 0.30 -0.10
N ASP A 158 -16.48 1.56 -0.42
CA ASP A 158 -16.13 2.14 -1.71
C ASP A 158 -14.79 2.87 -1.62
N ASP A 159 -13.72 2.09 -1.65
CA ASP A 159 -12.33 2.56 -1.76
C ASP A 159 -11.96 2.69 -3.25
N PRO A 160 -12.04 3.89 -3.87
CA PRO A 160 -12.07 4.01 -5.32
C PRO A 160 -10.79 3.54 -6.03
N CYS A 161 -9.65 3.77 -5.40
CA CYS A 161 -8.32 3.46 -5.92
C CYS A 161 -7.70 2.22 -5.25
N ASP A 162 -8.51 1.46 -4.50
CA ASP A 162 -8.07 0.28 -3.76
C ASP A 162 -6.89 0.55 -2.81
N VAL A 163 -6.85 1.75 -2.20
CA VAL A 163 -5.76 2.20 -1.33
C VAL A 163 -5.59 1.25 -0.15
N PHE A 164 -6.67 0.84 0.51
CA PHE A 164 -6.60 -0.10 1.62
C PHE A 164 -6.22 -1.52 1.13
N GLY A 165 -6.80 -1.93 0.00
CA GLY A 165 -6.55 -3.25 -0.58
C GLY A 165 -5.09 -3.47 -1.00
N VAL A 166 -4.38 -2.41 -1.41
CA VAL A 166 -2.95 -2.48 -1.78
C VAL A 166 -2.08 -1.97 -0.64
N HIS A 167 -2.16 -0.70 -0.26
CA HIS A 167 -1.25 -0.09 0.73
C HIS A 167 -1.45 -0.67 2.13
N GLY A 168 -2.69 -0.86 2.56
CA GLY A 168 -3.01 -1.40 3.89
C GLY A 168 -2.59 -2.86 4.01
N VAL A 169 -3.11 -3.72 3.13
CA VAL A 169 -2.84 -5.16 3.16
C VAL A 169 -1.35 -5.45 2.93
N CYS A 170 -0.75 -4.89 1.89
CA CYS A 170 0.66 -5.18 1.57
C CYS A 170 1.60 -4.56 2.59
N GLY A 171 1.26 -3.40 3.17
CA GLY A 171 2.03 -2.77 4.24
C GLY A 171 2.05 -3.64 5.50
N ILE A 172 0.89 -4.20 5.89
CA ILE A 172 0.78 -5.15 7.01
C ILE A 172 1.61 -6.41 6.74
N VAL A 173 1.48 -7.01 5.56
CA VAL A 173 2.27 -8.18 5.14
C VAL A 173 3.76 -7.87 5.23
N GLY A 174 4.19 -6.73 4.67
CA GLY A 174 5.57 -6.28 4.71
C GLY A 174 6.11 -6.13 6.13
N CYS A 175 5.35 -5.47 7.02
CA CYS A 175 5.76 -5.25 8.41
C CYS A 175 5.90 -6.57 9.18
N ILE A 176 4.98 -7.52 8.98
CA ILE A 176 5.06 -8.86 9.59
C ILE A 176 6.29 -9.61 9.07
N MET A 177 6.46 -9.64 7.74
CA MET A 177 7.56 -10.37 7.12
C MET A 177 8.93 -9.75 7.40
N THR A 178 9.00 -8.44 7.67
CA THR A 178 10.21 -7.77 8.17
C THR A 178 10.70 -8.42 9.47
N GLY A 179 9.78 -8.74 10.40
CA GLY A 179 10.10 -9.40 11.66
C GLY A 179 10.60 -10.84 11.51
N ILE A 180 10.47 -11.43 10.30
CA ILE A 180 10.97 -12.77 9.97
C ILE A 180 12.29 -12.66 9.20
N PHE A 181 12.27 -11.98 8.06
CA PHE A 181 13.36 -12.00 7.08
C PHE A 181 14.53 -11.07 7.44
N ALA A 182 14.40 -10.23 8.47
CA ALA A 182 15.56 -9.53 9.02
C ALA A 182 16.50 -10.48 9.78
N ALA A 183 16.09 -11.72 10.10
CA ALA A 183 16.95 -12.71 10.72
C ALA A 183 18.19 -13.04 9.87
N SER A 184 19.37 -13.07 10.51
CA SER A 184 20.64 -13.37 9.84
C SER A 184 20.71 -14.79 9.27
N SER A 185 20.04 -15.76 9.90
CA SER A 185 19.91 -17.13 9.40
C SER A 185 19.14 -17.24 8.07
N LEU A 186 18.39 -16.20 7.69
CA LEU A 186 17.66 -16.09 6.43
C LEU A 186 18.32 -15.10 5.46
N GLY A 187 19.53 -14.63 5.76
CA GLY A 187 20.28 -13.67 4.95
C GLY A 187 19.91 -12.20 5.21
N GLY A 188 19.15 -11.89 6.26
CA GLY A 188 18.93 -10.52 6.73
C GLY A 188 20.10 -9.97 7.56
N VAL A 189 20.01 -8.71 7.95
CA VAL A 189 21.08 -8.01 8.71
C VAL A 189 21.20 -8.46 10.17
N GLY A 190 20.23 -9.20 10.69
CA GLY A 190 20.14 -9.64 12.07
C GLY A 190 19.24 -8.74 12.93
N PHE A 191 18.81 -9.27 14.07
CA PHE A 191 18.12 -8.50 15.10
C PHE A 191 19.12 -7.91 16.09
N ALA A 192 18.65 -7.01 16.95
CA ALA A 192 19.45 -6.52 18.08
C ALA A 192 19.89 -7.67 19.00
N GLU A 193 20.98 -7.46 19.74
CA GLU A 193 21.53 -8.48 20.64
C GLU A 193 20.47 -8.97 21.65
N GLY A 194 20.34 -10.29 21.79
CA GLY A 194 19.34 -10.91 22.66
C GLY A 194 17.90 -10.93 22.11
N VAL A 195 17.62 -10.30 20.96
CA VAL A 195 16.29 -10.32 20.34
C VAL A 195 16.10 -11.58 19.51
N THR A 196 15.02 -12.31 19.79
CA THR A 196 14.60 -13.47 19.00
C THR A 196 13.63 -13.07 17.89
N MET A 197 13.52 -13.90 16.85
CA MET A 197 12.52 -13.71 15.78
C MET A 197 11.09 -13.62 16.34
N GLY A 198 10.76 -14.43 17.35
CA GLY A 198 9.45 -14.39 18.01
C GLY A 198 9.19 -13.07 18.72
N HIS A 199 10.20 -12.52 19.41
CA HIS A 199 10.10 -11.19 20.01
C HIS A 199 9.93 -10.11 18.94
N GLN A 200 10.74 -10.14 17.86
CA GLN A 200 10.63 -9.16 16.79
C GLN A 200 9.24 -9.17 16.14
N LEU A 201 8.68 -10.37 15.89
CA LEU A 201 7.33 -10.51 15.37
C LEU A 201 6.28 -9.85 16.27
N LEU A 202 6.38 -10.03 17.59
CA LEU A 202 5.47 -9.38 18.54
C LEU A 202 5.56 -7.86 18.48
N VAL A 203 6.78 -7.31 18.38
CA VAL A 203 7.00 -5.86 18.25
C VAL A 203 6.45 -5.33 16.92
N GLN A 204 6.62 -6.05 15.81
CA GLN A 204 6.01 -5.66 14.53
C GLN A 204 4.48 -5.65 14.60
N LEU A 205 3.87 -6.66 15.23
CA LEU A 205 2.43 -6.74 15.42
C LEU A 205 1.91 -5.60 16.31
N GLU A 206 2.63 -5.27 17.38
CA GLU A 206 2.33 -4.12 18.24
C GLU A 206 2.37 -2.82 17.41
N SER A 207 3.42 -2.62 16.62
CA SER A 207 3.58 -1.43 15.75
C SER A 207 2.43 -1.28 14.75
N ILE A 208 2.03 -2.38 14.11
CA ILE A 208 0.87 -2.41 13.19
C ILE A 208 -0.42 -2.04 13.94
N ALA A 209 -0.68 -2.67 15.10
CA ALA A 209 -1.90 -2.43 15.86
C ALA A 209 -1.99 -0.97 16.35
N ILE A 210 -0.91 -0.43 16.89
CA ILE A 210 -0.82 0.97 17.33
C ILE A 210 -1.07 1.89 16.14
N THR A 211 -0.45 1.63 14.99
CA THR A 211 -0.64 2.44 13.78
C THR A 211 -2.09 2.43 13.30
N ILE A 212 -2.73 1.27 13.27
CA ILE A 212 -4.14 1.13 12.87
C ILE A 212 -5.05 1.92 13.80
N VAL A 213 -4.90 1.77 15.12
CA VAL A 213 -5.74 2.46 16.10
C VAL A 213 -5.51 3.96 16.06
N TRP A 214 -4.25 4.40 16.08
CA TRP A 214 -3.89 5.81 16.05
C TRP A 214 -4.39 6.50 14.79
N SER A 215 -4.05 5.95 13.62
CA SER A 215 -4.47 6.50 12.33
C SER A 215 -5.99 6.52 12.21
N GLY A 216 -6.66 5.44 12.61
CA GLY A 216 -8.11 5.34 12.54
C GLY A 216 -8.83 6.39 13.39
N VAL A 217 -8.40 6.57 14.64
CA VAL A 217 -9.01 7.56 15.56
C VAL A 217 -8.73 8.99 15.09
N VAL A 218 -7.48 9.30 14.75
CA VAL A 218 -7.10 10.66 14.31
C VAL A 218 -7.79 11.00 12.99
N ALA A 219 -7.84 10.08 12.02
CA ALA A 219 -8.55 10.28 10.76
C ALA A 219 -10.05 10.48 11.00
N PHE A 220 -10.68 9.68 11.87
CA PHE A 220 -12.10 9.82 12.18
C PHE A 220 -12.42 11.21 12.74
N ILE A 221 -11.62 11.67 13.72
CA ILE A 221 -11.77 13.01 14.29
C ILE A 221 -11.57 14.08 13.20
N GLY A 222 -10.51 13.97 12.40
CA GLY A 222 -10.20 14.92 11.33
C GLY A 222 -11.32 15.04 10.29
N TYR A 223 -11.80 13.90 9.78
CA TYR A 223 -12.92 13.88 8.84
C TYR A 223 -14.20 14.43 9.46
N LYS A 224 -14.51 14.13 10.73
CA LYS A 224 -15.69 14.69 11.40
C LYS A 224 -15.60 16.20 11.59
N LEU A 225 -14.43 16.73 11.94
CA LEU A 225 -14.22 18.17 12.03
C LEU A 225 -14.35 18.85 10.65
N ALA A 226 -13.84 18.24 9.59
CA ALA A 226 -14.01 18.74 8.23
C ALA A 226 -15.48 18.69 7.78
N ASP A 227 -16.20 17.61 8.07
CA ASP A 227 -17.62 17.45 7.76
C ASP A 227 -18.48 18.53 8.44
N LEU A 228 -18.17 18.88 9.70
CA LEU A 228 -18.88 19.91 10.45
C LEU A 228 -18.56 21.34 10.01
N THR A 229 -17.42 21.57 9.35
CA THR A 229 -16.98 22.93 8.96
C THR A 229 -17.21 23.24 7.50
N VAL A 230 -16.89 22.32 6.59
CA VAL A 230 -16.94 22.53 5.13
C VAL A 230 -17.74 21.45 4.39
N GLY A 231 -18.08 20.34 5.05
CA GLY A 231 -18.70 19.18 4.42
C GLY A 231 -17.68 18.34 3.64
N LEU A 232 -17.91 17.03 3.56
CA LEU A 232 -16.98 16.11 2.88
C LEU A 232 -17.34 15.76 1.44
N ARG A 233 -18.60 15.93 1.03
CA ARG A 233 -19.13 15.38 -0.22
C ARG A 233 -20.01 16.38 -0.96
N VAL A 234 -19.89 16.38 -2.28
CA VAL A 234 -20.74 17.17 -3.18
C VAL A 234 -22.17 16.60 -3.27
N PRO A 235 -23.16 17.40 -3.67
CA PRO A 235 -24.51 16.91 -3.99
C PRO A 235 -24.52 15.82 -5.07
N GLU A 236 -25.52 14.92 -5.02
CA GLU A 236 -25.63 13.78 -5.95
C GLU A 236 -25.67 14.18 -7.43
N GLU A 237 -26.33 15.30 -7.74
CA GLU A 237 -26.42 15.83 -9.11
C GLU A 237 -25.04 16.24 -9.65
N GLN A 238 -24.25 16.94 -8.84
CA GLN A 238 -22.88 17.32 -9.21
C GLN A 238 -21.96 16.10 -9.36
N GLU A 239 -22.16 15.08 -8.53
CA GLU A 239 -21.43 13.80 -8.66
C GLU A 239 -21.75 13.09 -9.98
N ARG A 240 -23.02 13.14 -10.44
CA ARG A 240 -23.46 12.54 -11.70
C ARG A 240 -22.95 13.29 -12.93
N GLU A 241 -22.93 14.61 -12.88
CA GLU A 241 -22.40 15.44 -13.96
C GLU A 241 -20.86 15.38 -14.04
N GLY A 242 -20.20 15.23 -12.90
CA GLY A 242 -18.75 15.13 -12.78
C GLY A 242 -18.11 16.33 -12.10
N LEU A 243 -17.04 16.06 -11.34
CA LEU A 243 -16.31 17.06 -10.56
C LEU A 243 -15.53 18.03 -11.44
N ASP A 244 -15.07 17.63 -12.63
CA ASP A 244 -14.35 18.51 -13.57
C ASP A 244 -15.18 19.76 -13.90
N VAL A 245 -16.44 19.58 -14.29
CA VAL A 245 -17.33 20.69 -14.64
C VAL A 245 -17.79 21.44 -13.38
N ASN A 246 -18.25 20.72 -12.35
CA ASN A 246 -18.89 21.34 -11.19
C ASN A 246 -17.92 21.98 -10.20
N SER A 247 -16.70 21.46 -10.07
CA SER A 247 -15.69 21.96 -9.14
C SER A 247 -14.59 22.77 -9.83
N HIS A 248 -14.35 22.55 -11.13
CA HIS A 248 -13.25 23.21 -11.85
C HIS A 248 -13.69 24.00 -13.08
N GLY A 249 -14.93 23.85 -13.57
CA GLY A 249 -15.42 24.55 -14.75
C GLY A 249 -14.78 24.10 -16.07
N GLU A 250 -14.18 22.91 -16.09
CA GLU A 250 -13.40 22.40 -17.21
C GLU A 250 -13.86 20.98 -17.61
N ASN A 251 -13.46 20.53 -18.80
CA ASN A 251 -13.55 19.13 -19.21
C ASN A 251 -12.13 18.60 -19.43
N ALA A 252 -11.80 17.43 -18.88
CA ALA A 252 -10.47 16.83 -19.06
C ALA A 252 -10.10 16.61 -20.54
N TYR A 253 -11.09 16.29 -21.37
CA TYR A 253 -10.92 16.09 -22.81
C TYR A 253 -12.05 16.80 -23.56
N ASN A 254 -11.69 17.50 -24.63
CA ASN A 254 -12.64 18.05 -25.59
C ASN A 254 -12.74 17.10 -26.79
N ALA A 255 -13.96 16.90 -27.30
CA ALA A 255 -14.22 16.11 -28.50
C ALA A 255 -13.81 16.86 -29.78
#